data_AF-A0A382EDS8-F1
#
_entry.id   AF-A0A382EDS8-F1
#
_cell.length_a   1.000
_cell.length_b   1.000
_cell.length_c   1.000
_cell.angle_alpha   90.00
_cell.angle_beta   90.00
_cell.angle_gamma   90.00
#
_symmetry.space_group_name_H-M   'P 1'
#
loop_
_entity.id
_entity.type
_entity.pdbx_description
1 polymer ?
#
loop_
_entity_poly.entity_id
_entity_poly.type
_entity_poly.pdbx_seq_one_letter_code
_entity_poly.pdbx_strand_id
1 'polypeptide(L)'
;SPTKVVYESEMKVDAFGIVMLPELGFHDCLRINEQVKNVAYVKIPGVIDDWQEAATYFTRNYYWLCKDMGIVAQMTSVMDTTPIADDFTVATAFWRQFENNHGKSTDSAQPVEGLEISVDPNGNRILLNWKKAENTVEYLVQYSDNLTADGWRDLKKTAGNFVLDDISSKKNRFYRIVSLE
;
A
#
# COMPACT_ATOMS: atom_id res chain seq x y z
N SER A 1 -6.95 -41.81 -14.23
CA SER A 1 -7.11 -42.30 -12.85
C SER A 1 -7.44 -41.12 -11.94
N PRO A 2 -8.20 -41.28 -10.85
CA PRO A 2 -8.43 -40.20 -9.89
C PRO A 2 -7.11 -39.59 -9.38
N THR A 3 -7.12 -38.27 -9.18
CA THR A 3 -5.99 -37.49 -8.64
C THR A 3 -6.43 -36.75 -7.38
N LYS A 4 -5.49 -36.53 -6.47
CA LYS A 4 -5.67 -35.77 -5.22
C LYS A 4 -4.48 -34.85 -5.05
N VAL A 5 -4.69 -33.62 -4.60
CA VAL A 5 -3.60 -32.71 -4.22
C VAL A 5 -3.77 -32.35 -2.75
N VAL A 6 -2.71 -32.50 -1.97
CA VAL A 6 -2.64 -32.04 -0.58
C VAL A 6 -1.89 -30.71 -0.57
N TYR A 7 -2.53 -29.68 -0.02
CA TYR A 7 -1.97 -28.34 0.12
C TYR A 7 -1.54 -28.13 1.58
N GLU A 8 -0.29 -27.72 1.77
CA GLU A 8 0.31 -27.35 3.05
C GLU A 8 0.91 -25.94 2.90
N SER A 9 0.77 -25.11 3.92
CA SER A 9 1.29 -23.74 3.93
C SER A 9 1.89 -23.38 5.28
N GLU A 10 3.05 -22.72 5.24
CA GLU A 10 3.70 -22.11 6.39
C GLU A 10 3.86 -20.61 6.15
N MET A 11 3.35 -19.78 7.07
CA MET A 11 3.36 -18.32 6.96
C MET A 11 4.09 -17.67 8.13
N LYS A 12 4.90 -16.65 7.85
CA LYS A 12 5.52 -15.79 8.86
C LYS A 12 5.46 -14.31 8.46
N VAL A 13 5.28 -13.43 9.43
CA VAL A 13 5.58 -11.99 9.25
C VAL A 13 7.09 -11.84 9.36
N ASP A 14 7.76 -11.37 8.32
CA ASP A 14 9.23 -11.30 8.28
C ASP A 14 9.79 -9.92 7.93
N ALA A 15 8.94 -8.95 7.59
CA ALA A 15 9.35 -7.56 7.42
C ALA A 15 8.20 -6.59 7.74
N PHE A 16 8.58 -5.36 8.07
CA PHE A 16 7.70 -4.20 8.22
C PHE A 16 8.34 -3.01 7.48
N GLY A 17 7.52 -2.17 6.86
CA GLY A 17 7.99 -0.97 6.19
C GLY A 17 6.86 -0.16 5.58
N ILE A 18 7.21 0.71 4.64
CA ILE A 18 6.27 1.60 3.96
C ILE A 18 6.10 1.15 2.52
N VAL A 19 4.86 1.13 2.03
CA VAL A 19 4.54 0.95 0.62
C VAL A 19 4.03 2.26 0.03
N MET A 20 4.46 2.54 -1.20
CA MET A 20 3.94 3.64 -2.02
C MET A 20 2.95 3.07 -3.02
N LEU A 21 1.70 3.47 -2.89
CA LEU A 21 0.63 3.09 -3.82
C LEU A 21 0.32 4.29 -4.73
N PRO A 22 0.32 4.12 -6.06
CA PRO A 22 -0.15 5.14 -6.98
C PRO A 22 -1.54 5.63 -6.55
N GLU A 23 -1.75 6.95 -6.54
CA GLU A 23 -3.03 7.60 -6.20
C GLU A 23 -3.53 7.44 -4.75
N LEU A 24 -2.95 6.51 -3.97
CA LEU A 24 -3.35 6.24 -2.58
C LEU A 24 -2.26 6.64 -1.55
N GLY A 25 -1.08 7.04 -2.02
CA GLY A 25 0.00 7.56 -1.19
C GLY A 25 0.77 6.49 -0.40
N PHE A 26 1.30 6.88 0.76
CA PHE A 26 2.17 6.05 1.60
C PHE A 26 1.36 5.37 2.72
N HIS A 27 1.64 4.09 2.96
CA HIS A 27 0.99 3.30 4.02
C HIS A 27 2.00 2.38 4.72
N ASP A 28 1.78 2.20 6.02
CA ASP A 28 2.48 1.17 6.79
C ASP A 28 2.06 -0.21 6.30
N CYS A 29 3.04 -1.10 6.18
CA CYS A 29 2.85 -2.40 5.57
C CYS A 29 3.66 -3.48 6.28
N LEU A 30 3.01 -4.62 6.52
CA LEU A 30 3.67 -5.87 6.92
C LEU A 30 3.92 -6.74 5.69
N ARG A 31 5.04 -7.44 5.66
CA ARG A 31 5.29 -8.50 4.68
C ARG A 31 5.04 -9.87 5.31
N ILE A 32 4.20 -10.65 4.67
CA ILE A 32 3.99 -12.07 4.96
C ILE A 32 4.78 -12.87 3.93
N ASN A 33 5.58 -13.78 4.44
CA ASN A 33 6.34 -14.75 3.69
C ASN A 33 5.68 -16.11 3.88
N GLU A 34 5.09 -16.64 2.82
CA GLU A 34 4.41 -17.92 2.80
C GLU A 34 5.18 -18.91 1.94
N GLN A 35 5.46 -20.09 2.47
CA GLN A 35 5.91 -21.22 1.70
C GLN A 35 4.78 -22.25 1.58
N VAL A 36 4.37 -22.51 0.35
CA VAL A 36 3.37 -23.50 -0.01
C VAL A 36 4.05 -24.77 -0.49
N LYS A 37 3.51 -25.93 -0.08
CA LYS A 37 3.85 -27.26 -0.57
C LYS A 37 2.58 -27.95 -1.08
N ASN A 38 2.62 -28.41 -2.33
CA ASN A 38 1.57 -29.19 -2.96
C ASN A 38 2.07 -30.61 -3.24
N VAL A 39 1.42 -31.62 -2.67
CA VAL A 39 1.72 -33.04 -2.94
C VAL A 39 0.59 -33.64 -3.76
N ALA A 40 0.90 -34.03 -5.00
CA ALA A 40 -0.02 -34.67 -5.91
C ALA A 40 0.06 -36.20 -5.75
N TYR A 41 -1.10 -36.82 -5.61
CA TYR A 41 -1.27 -38.27 -5.54
C TYR A 41 -2.11 -38.75 -6.73
N VAL A 42 -1.75 -39.93 -7.24
CA VAL A 42 -2.52 -40.66 -8.25
C VAL A 42 -3.05 -41.95 -7.65
N LYS A 43 -4.29 -42.28 -7.99
CA LYS A 43 -4.85 -43.56 -7.58
C LYS A 43 -4.33 -44.68 -8.47
N ILE A 44 -3.71 -45.71 -7.91
CA ILE A 44 -3.25 -46.91 -8.64
C ILE A 44 -4.03 -48.13 -8.11
N PRO A 45 -4.97 -48.68 -8.90
CA PRO A 45 -5.71 -49.87 -8.48
C PRO A 45 -4.78 -51.07 -8.30
N GLY A 46 -4.90 -51.78 -7.18
CA GLY A 46 -4.21 -53.06 -6.93
C GLY A 46 -2.93 -52.98 -6.09
N VAL A 47 -2.56 -51.82 -5.55
CA VAL A 47 -1.50 -51.67 -4.54
C VAL A 47 -2.10 -51.50 -3.13
N ILE A 48 -1.31 -51.80 -2.08
CA ILE A 48 -1.75 -51.84 -0.67
C ILE A 48 -2.27 -50.47 -0.19
N ASP A 49 -1.59 -49.39 -0.58
CA ASP A 49 -2.10 -48.02 -0.48
C ASP A 49 -2.43 -47.55 -1.90
N ASP A 50 -3.73 -47.39 -2.20
CA ASP A 50 -4.14 -47.08 -3.56
C ASP A 50 -3.82 -45.64 -3.98
N TRP A 51 -3.38 -44.76 -3.06
CA TRP A 51 -2.86 -43.44 -3.38
C TRP A 51 -1.34 -43.40 -3.33
N GLN A 52 -0.72 -43.17 -4.49
CA GLN A 52 0.72 -43.07 -4.60
C GLN A 52 1.11 -41.62 -4.87
N GLU A 53 2.14 -41.13 -4.18
CA GLU A 53 2.69 -39.81 -4.44
C GLU A 53 3.27 -39.79 -5.87
N ALA A 54 2.80 -38.84 -6.67
CA ALA A 54 3.22 -38.66 -8.04
C ALA A 54 4.22 -37.50 -8.16
N ALA A 55 4.02 -36.43 -7.39
CA ALA A 55 4.89 -35.27 -7.41
C ALA A 55 4.70 -34.40 -6.18
N THR A 56 5.77 -33.71 -5.79
CA THR A 56 5.76 -32.64 -4.78
C THR A 56 6.29 -31.36 -5.40
N TYR A 57 5.59 -30.25 -5.15
CA TYR A 57 5.94 -28.92 -5.65
C TYR A 57 5.87 -27.87 -4.55
N PHE A 58 6.76 -26.90 -4.63
CA PHE A 58 6.86 -25.77 -3.72
C PHE A 58 6.64 -24.47 -4.47
N THR A 59 6.07 -23.50 -3.79
CA THR A 59 5.90 -22.13 -4.27
C THR A 59 6.05 -21.19 -3.08
N ARG A 60 6.68 -20.04 -3.28
CA ARG A 60 6.76 -19.01 -2.25
C ARG A 60 5.97 -17.79 -2.65
N ASN A 61 5.15 -17.30 -1.72
CA ASN A 61 4.38 -16.08 -1.87
C ASN A 61 4.86 -15.03 -0.88
N TYR A 62 5.03 -13.82 -1.38
CA TYR A 62 5.16 -12.62 -0.58
C TYR A 62 3.87 -11.81 -0.68
N TYR A 63 3.29 -11.47 0.46
CA TYR A 63 2.15 -10.56 0.54
C TYR A 63 2.53 -9.32 1.31
N TRP A 64 2.13 -8.16 0.81
CA TRP A 64 2.23 -6.89 1.50
C TRP A 64 0.85 -6.50 2.00
N LEU A 65 0.67 -6.49 3.32
CA LEU A 65 -0.60 -6.14 3.96
C LEU A 65 -0.55 -4.74 4.55
N CYS A 66 -1.50 -3.91 4.13
CA CYS A 66 -1.76 -2.61 4.73
C CYS A 66 -3.02 -2.70 5.60
N LYS A 67 -2.99 -1.97 6.71
CA LYS A 67 -4.18 -1.80 7.56
C LYS A 67 -5.31 -1.22 6.71
N ASP A 68 -6.52 -1.75 6.88
CA ASP A 68 -7.76 -1.30 6.21
C ASP A 68 -7.81 -1.47 4.66
N MET A 69 -6.70 -1.90 4.03
CA MET A 69 -6.58 -2.15 2.59
C MET A 69 -6.26 -3.61 2.22
N GLY A 70 -6.06 -4.48 3.21
CA GLY A 70 -5.73 -5.88 2.97
C GLY A 70 -4.41 -6.05 2.19
N ILE A 71 -4.39 -6.97 1.23
CA ILE A 71 -3.20 -7.25 0.40
C ILE A 71 -3.08 -6.19 -0.69
N VAL A 72 -2.05 -5.36 -0.62
CA VAL A 72 -1.83 -4.29 -1.61
C VAL A 72 -0.85 -4.69 -2.70
N ALA A 73 0.01 -5.66 -2.42
CA ALA A 73 0.86 -6.31 -3.41
C ALA A 73 1.08 -7.78 -3.06
N GLN A 74 1.28 -8.60 -4.09
CA GLN A 74 1.66 -10.00 -4.01
C GLN A 74 2.77 -10.29 -5.01
N MET A 75 3.73 -11.11 -4.61
CA MET A 75 4.74 -11.69 -5.51
C MET A 75 4.79 -13.20 -5.30
N THR A 76 4.82 -13.97 -6.38
CA THR A 76 4.86 -15.43 -6.34
C THR A 76 6.07 -15.93 -7.13
N SER A 77 6.82 -16.87 -6.54
CA SER A 77 7.97 -17.50 -7.18
C SER A 77 7.55 -18.42 -8.33
N VAL A 78 8.49 -18.76 -9.20
CA VAL A 78 8.32 -19.95 -10.04
C VAL A 78 8.20 -21.19 -9.14
N MET A 79 7.37 -22.15 -9.54
CA MET A 79 7.22 -23.43 -8.84
C MET A 79 8.47 -24.29 -9.01
N ASP A 80 8.87 -25.01 -7.97
CA ASP A 80 9.99 -25.95 -8.00
C ASP A 80 9.67 -27.24 -7.22
N THR A 81 10.49 -28.26 -7.38
CA THR A 81 10.45 -29.54 -6.64
C THR A 81 11.22 -29.49 -5.32
N THR A 82 11.93 -28.39 -5.05
CA THR A 82 12.61 -28.12 -3.77
C THR A 82 12.03 -26.87 -3.09
N PRO A 83 12.09 -26.76 -1.75
CA PRO A 83 11.64 -25.55 -1.06
C PRO A 83 12.34 -24.29 -1.60
N ILE A 84 11.53 -23.30 -2.00
CA ILE A 84 12.02 -22.04 -2.56
C ILE A 84 12.66 -21.22 -1.42
N ALA A 85 13.86 -20.69 -1.62
CA ALA A 85 14.52 -19.83 -0.63
C ALA A 85 13.79 -18.49 -0.41
N ASP A 86 14.10 -17.81 0.70
CA ASP A 86 13.55 -16.49 1.02
C ASP A 86 13.93 -15.46 -0.08
N ASP A 87 15.11 -15.56 -0.66
CA ASP A 87 15.51 -14.82 -1.85
C ASP A 87 15.34 -15.67 -3.12
N PHE A 88 14.52 -15.19 -4.06
CA PHE A 88 14.39 -15.80 -5.38
C PHE A 88 14.53 -14.74 -6.47
N THR A 89 15.17 -15.12 -7.57
CA THR A 89 15.56 -14.21 -8.66
C THR A 89 14.50 -14.09 -9.75
N VAL A 90 13.55 -15.02 -9.82
CA VAL A 90 12.48 -15.04 -10.83
C VAL A 90 11.12 -15.21 -10.17
N ALA A 91 10.23 -14.25 -10.41
CA ALA A 91 8.83 -14.32 -10.03
C ALA A 91 7.97 -14.78 -11.22
N THR A 92 7.03 -15.71 -10.98
CA THR A 92 6.02 -16.08 -11.99
C THR A 92 4.88 -15.06 -12.07
N ALA A 93 4.70 -14.27 -11.01
CA ALA A 93 3.62 -13.31 -10.91
C ALA A 93 3.97 -12.18 -9.93
N PHE A 94 3.58 -10.96 -10.30
CA PHE A 94 3.53 -9.81 -9.41
C PHE A 94 2.20 -9.09 -9.59
N TRP A 95 1.39 -9.03 -8.53
CA TRP A 95 0.03 -8.51 -8.57
C TRP A 95 -0.06 -7.32 -7.62
N ARG A 96 -0.52 -6.17 -8.11
CA ARG A 96 -0.91 -5.04 -7.25
C ARG A 96 -2.42 -5.12 -7.08
N GLN A 97 -2.88 -5.42 -5.87
CA GLN A 97 -4.30 -5.69 -5.60
C GLN A 97 -4.99 -4.54 -4.85
N PHE A 98 -4.35 -3.36 -4.80
CA PHE A 98 -4.93 -2.21 -4.09
C PHE A 98 -6.33 -1.89 -4.60
N GLU A 99 -6.58 -1.87 -5.93
CA GLU A 99 -7.91 -1.59 -6.53
C GLU A 99 -9.04 -2.55 -6.10
N ASN A 100 -8.71 -3.79 -5.71
CA ASN A 100 -9.71 -4.81 -5.33
C ASN A 100 -9.88 -4.96 -3.82
N ASN A 101 -8.93 -4.47 -3.01
CA ASN A 101 -8.93 -4.63 -1.55
C ASN A 101 -9.17 -3.31 -0.80
N HIS A 102 -9.66 -2.26 -1.47
CA HIS A 102 -10.21 -1.10 -0.76
C HIS A 102 -11.31 -1.62 0.19
N GLY A 103 -11.09 -1.54 1.50
CA GLY A 103 -12.22 -1.42 2.41
C GLY A 103 -13.11 -0.30 1.88
N LYS A 104 -14.44 -0.47 1.92
CA LYS A 104 -15.35 0.63 1.57
C LYS A 104 -14.93 1.85 2.37
N SER A 105 -14.41 2.88 1.71
CA SER A 105 -14.35 4.23 2.25
C SER A 105 -15.79 4.69 2.36
N THR A 106 -16.43 4.47 3.52
CA THR A 106 -17.74 5.05 3.84
C THR A 106 -17.60 6.40 4.53
N ASP A 107 -16.38 6.86 4.74
CA ASP A 107 -16.12 7.96 5.62
C ASP A 107 -15.65 9.12 4.76
N SER A 108 -16.41 10.21 4.82
CA SER A 108 -16.06 11.44 4.15
C SER A 108 -14.62 11.85 4.50
N ALA A 109 -13.90 12.48 3.57
CA ALA A 109 -12.56 12.98 3.83
C ALA A 109 -12.49 13.74 5.17
N GLN A 110 -11.65 13.26 6.10
CA GLN A 110 -11.61 13.82 7.44
C GLN A 110 -10.88 15.18 7.42
N PRO A 111 -11.21 16.11 8.33
CA PRO A 111 -10.52 17.39 8.41
C PRO A 111 -9.02 17.24 8.64
N VAL A 112 -8.24 18.17 8.09
CA VAL A 112 -6.78 18.20 8.27
C VAL A 112 -6.43 18.73 9.66
N GLU A 113 -5.59 18.00 10.39
CA GLU A 113 -5.06 18.38 11.69
C GLU A 113 -3.56 18.64 11.67
N GLY A 114 -3.07 19.40 12.66
CA GLY A 114 -1.64 19.60 12.88
C GLY A 114 -0.95 20.37 11.75
N LEU A 115 -1.64 21.36 11.16
CA LEU A 115 -1.02 22.26 10.19
C LEU A 115 0.10 23.07 10.88
N GLU A 116 1.32 22.87 10.43
CA GLU A 116 2.50 23.63 10.84
C GLU A 116 2.98 24.51 9.69
N ILE A 117 3.47 25.70 10.05
CA ILE A 117 3.95 26.71 9.11
C ILE A 117 5.37 27.07 9.49
N SER A 118 6.31 26.84 8.57
CA SER A 118 7.71 27.25 8.71
C SER A 118 8.05 28.30 7.67
N VAL A 119 8.64 29.41 8.10
CA VAL A 119 9.00 30.53 7.23
C VAL A 119 10.51 30.50 6.97
N ASP A 120 10.91 30.55 5.69
CA ASP A 120 12.28 30.81 5.25
C ASP A 120 12.40 32.29 4.84
N PRO A 121 12.84 33.19 5.74
CA PRO A 121 12.91 34.61 5.48
C PRO A 121 14.00 35.00 4.46
N ASN A 122 14.98 34.13 4.20
CA ASN A 122 16.06 34.38 3.26
C ASN A 122 15.70 33.92 1.85
N GLY A 123 14.95 32.82 1.75
CA GLY A 123 14.46 32.27 0.49
C GLY A 123 13.11 32.81 0.02
N ASN A 124 12.43 33.66 0.81
CA ASN A 124 11.06 34.13 0.54
C ASN A 124 10.09 32.96 0.29
N ARG A 125 10.14 31.94 1.15
CA ARG A 125 9.34 30.72 1.02
C ARG A 125 8.67 30.35 2.33
N ILE A 126 7.50 29.75 2.23
CA ILE A 126 6.77 29.17 3.36
C ILE A 126 6.60 27.69 3.10
N LEU A 127 6.99 26.86 4.07
CA LEU A 127 6.69 25.44 4.10
C LEU A 127 5.45 25.22 4.96
N LEU A 128 4.42 24.67 4.33
CA LEU A 128 3.22 24.14 4.97
C LEU A 128 3.39 22.63 5.08
N ASN A 129 3.19 22.07 6.27
CA ASN A 129 3.11 20.62 6.46
C ASN A 129 1.97 20.28 7.41
N TRP A 130 1.42 19.07 7.31
CA TRP A 130 0.31 18.63 8.14
C TRP A 130 0.33 17.11 8.37
N LYS A 131 -0.49 16.64 9.32
CA LYS A 131 -0.72 15.21 9.51
C LYS A 131 -1.60 14.67 8.39
N LYS A 132 -1.30 13.46 7.89
CA LYS A 132 -2.14 12.79 6.89
C LYS A 132 -3.56 12.64 7.46
N ALA A 133 -4.55 13.22 6.78
CA ALA A 133 -5.95 13.08 7.12
C ALA A 133 -6.46 11.69 6.69
N GLU A 134 -7.34 11.10 7.50
CA GLU A 134 -7.98 9.83 7.18
C GLU A 134 -8.93 10.00 5.98
N ASN A 135 -9.08 8.95 5.19
CA ASN A 135 -9.97 8.91 4.01
C ASN A 135 -9.73 10.05 3.00
N THR A 136 -8.47 10.48 2.86
CA THR A 136 -8.07 11.57 1.95
C THR A 136 -7.09 11.07 0.89
N VAL A 137 -7.38 11.30 -0.39
CA VAL A 137 -6.50 10.93 -1.51
C VAL A 137 -5.65 12.12 -1.99
N GLU A 138 -6.20 13.33 -1.87
CA GLU A 138 -5.57 14.57 -2.32
C GLU A 138 -5.89 15.71 -1.35
N TYR A 139 -5.00 16.69 -1.29
CA TYR A 139 -5.22 17.94 -0.56
C TYR A 139 -5.29 19.11 -1.53
N LEU A 140 -6.31 19.95 -1.37
CA LEU A 140 -6.34 21.29 -1.95
C LEU A 140 -5.83 22.29 -0.91
N VAL A 141 -4.63 22.80 -1.15
CA VAL A 141 -4.05 23.88 -0.35
C VAL A 141 -4.58 25.20 -0.89
N GLN A 142 -5.17 26.00 0.00
CA GLN A 142 -5.68 27.32 -0.33
C GLN A 142 -5.03 28.36 0.56
N TYR A 143 -4.89 29.56 0.02
CA TYR A 143 -4.44 30.73 0.75
C TYR A 143 -5.45 31.86 0.65
N SER A 144 -5.38 32.80 1.57
CA SER A 144 -6.06 34.08 1.44
C SER A 144 -5.19 35.21 1.98
N ASP A 145 -5.28 36.38 1.34
CA ASP A 145 -4.62 37.60 1.83
C ASP A 145 -5.51 38.36 2.85
N ASN A 146 -6.71 37.84 3.12
CA ASN A 146 -7.67 38.35 4.12
C ASN A 146 -8.51 37.20 4.70
N LEU A 147 -9.40 37.47 5.66
CA LEU A 147 -10.25 36.43 6.28
C LEU A 147 -11.71 36.50 5.79
N THR A 148 -11.97 37.00 4.57
CA THR A 148 -13.34 37.02 4.04
C THR A 148 -13.72 35.64 3.48
N ALA A 149 -15.00 35.30 3.52
CA ALA A 149 -15.50 33.99 3.09
C ALA A 149 -15.14 33.68 1.62
N ASP A 150 -15.16 34.69 0.75
CA ASP A 150 -14.84 34.59 -0.68
C ASP A 150 -13.35 34.90 -0.98
N GLY A 151 -12.53 35.04 0.06
CA GLY A 151 -11.12 35.43 -0.08
C GLY A 151 -10.16 34.29 -0.42
N TRP A 152 -10.61 33.03 -0.36
CA TRP A 152 -9.76 31.86 -0.54
C TRP A 152 -9.41 31.61 -2.00
N ARG A 153 -8.14 31.32 -2.26
CA ARG A 153 -7.58 31.04 -3.59
C ARG A 153 -6.79 29.75 -3.55
N ASP A 154 -6.88 28.98 -4.62
CA ASP A 154 -6.13 27.74 -4.77
C ASP A 154 -4.64 28.05 -4.89
N LEU A 155 -3.84 27.42 -4.02
CA LEU A 155 -2.38 27.43 -4.11
C LEU A 155 -1.92 26.24 -4.94
N LYS A 156 -2.30 25.03 -4.51
CA LYS A 156 -1.81 23.78 -5.09
C LYS A 156 -2.70 22.60 -4.69
N LYS A 157 -2.81 21.63 -5.61
CA LYS A 157 -3.29 20.27 -5.35
C LYS A 157 -2.11 19.31 -5.18
N THR A 158 -2.17 18.43 -4.19
CA THR A 158 -1.07 17.50 -3.90
C THR A 158 -1.57 16.24 -3.18
N ALA A 159 -1.01 15.08 -3.51
CA ALA A 159 -1.18 13.85 -2.74
C ALA A 159 -0.24 13.77 -1.52
N GLY A 160 0.79 14.61 -1.48
CA GLY A 160 1.70 14.73 -0.34
C GLY A 160 1.15 15.63 0.77
N ASN A 161 1.60 15.43 2.00
CA ASN A 161 1.18 16.18 3.19
C ASN A 161 2.01 17.45 3.45
N PHE A 162 2.56 18.06 2.39
CA PHE A 162 3.30 19.31 2.48
C PHE A 162 3.21 20.10 1.16
N VAL A 163 3.34 21.43 1.26
CA VAL A 163 3.47 22.34 0.11
C VAL A 163 4.45 23.45 0.44
N LEU A 164 5.26 23.82 -0.55
CA LEU A 164 6.04 25.05 -0.55
C LEU A 164 5.26 26.15 -1.27
N ASP A 165 5.11 27.29 -0.62
CA ASP A 165 4.54 28.52 -1.15
C ASP A 165 5.68 29.54 -1.39
N ASP A 166 5.96 29.83 -2.65
CA ASP A 166 6.92 30.86 -3.04
C ASP A 166 6.27 32.24 -2.90
N ILE A 167 6.51 32.90 -1.76
CA ILE A 167 5.89 34.19 -1.45
C ILE A 167 6.73 35.35 -1.99
N SER A 168 6.22 36.03 -3.01
CA SER A 168 6.88 37.22 -3.58
C SER A 168 6.61 38.53 -2.81
N SER A 169 5.70 38.52 -1.82
CA SER A 169 5.29 39.73 -1.08
C SER A 169 5.13 39.50 0.42
N LYS A 170 5.46 40.52 1.22
CA LYS A 170 5.36 40.52 2.69
C LYS A 170 3.94 40.82 3.21
N LYS A 171 2.90 40.38 2.50
CA LYS A 171 1.51 40.56 2.95
C LYS A 171 1.15 39.48 3.97
N ASN A 172 0.18 39.78 4.83
CA ASN A 172 -0.43 38.77 5.69
C ASN A 172 -1.08 37.72 4.79
N ARG A 173 -0.81 36.45 5.08
CA ARG A 173 -1.36 35.31 4.35
C ARG A 173 -1.88 34.28 5.33
N PHE A 174 -3.08 33.80 5.07
CA PHE A 174 -3.78 32.75 5.80
C PHE A 174 -3.82 31.50 4.95
N TYR A 175 -3.74 30.34 5.57
CA TYR A 175 -3.72 29.05 4.88
C TYR A 175 -4.82 28.14 5.42
N ARG A 176 -5.41 27.35 4.53
CA ARG A 176 -6.24 26.20 4.90
C ARG A 176 -5.96 25.05 3.96
N ILE A 177 -6.10 23.84 4.49
CA ILE A 177 -5.95 22.61 3.73
C ILE A 177 -7.31 21.93 3.70
N VAL A 178 -7.80 21.66 2.49
CA VAL A 178 -9.04 20.93 2.27
C VAL A 178 -8.67 19.51 1.85
N SER A 179 -9.07 18.53 2.63
CA SER A 179 -8.98 17.12 2.26
C SER A 179 -10.00 16.80 1.17
N LEU A 180 -9.57 16.05 0.16
CA LEU A 180 -10.37 15.61 -0.97
C LEU A 180 -10.37 14.08 -1.06
N GLU A 181 -11.51 13.55 -1.52
CA GLU A 181 -11.73 12.14 -1.86
C GLU A 181 -11.37 11.82 -3.31
#